data_AF-A0A2S7PHP2-F1
#
_entry.id   AF-A0A2S7PHP2-F1
#
_cell.length_a   1.000
_cell.length_b   1.000
_cell.length_c   1.000
_cell.angle_alpha   90.00
_cell.angle_beta   90.00
_cell.angle_gamma   90.00
#
_symmetry.space_group_name_H-M   'P 1'
#
loop_
_entity.id
_entity.type
_entity.pdbx_description
1 polymer ?
#
loop_
_entity_poly.entity_id
_entity_poly.type
_entity_poly.pdbx_seq_one_letter_code
_entity_poly.pdbx_strand_id
1 'polypeptide(L)'
;MPTSDVTGAIDYAAVPYLPYERPHTQITISRILPSPIISTITSSVSSAFSHHGIHAKLVEIMQNVVLFAQSIKYASHSALRFDPQEFSDDMYWIEYQLLTFPNLASQESEPSISKATRMGALLFMKSILQEFPHSTTGPEILLRELRDALSAVEEDEDDHNRQWLLWLCAIGALLAKRMTREWFVGRLALAGGLRAREGEVVGGQLWRLLDLGEVIGEREVLLLWDEVRRLQLQ
;
A
#
# COMPACT_ATOMS: atom_id res chain seq x y z
N MET A 1 -15.80 4.08 -19.45
CA MET A 1 -14.81 3.19 -20.10
C MET A 1 -13.37 3.73 -20.04
N PRO A 2 -12.95 4.30 -18.90
CA PRO A 2 -11.55 4.18 -18.43
C PRO A 2 -11.38 3.13 -17.33
N THR A 3 -12.43 2.89 -16.55
CA THR A 3 -12.41 2.02 -15.35
C THR A 3 -12.10 0.55 -15.67
N SER A 4 -12.66 0.00 -16.75
CA SER A 4 -12.39 -1.38 -17.19
C SER A 4 -10.94 -1.58 -17.67
N ASP A 5 -10.33 -0.53 -18.23
CA ASP A 5 -8.93 -0.56 -18.68
C ASP A 5 -7.98 -0.52 -17.47
N VAL A 6 -8.28 0.32 -16.47
CA VAL A 6 -7.56 0.34 -15.18
C VAL A 6 -7.64 -1.04 -14.51
N THR A 7 -8.84 -1.60 -14.33
CA THR A 7 -8.99 -2.92 -13.70
C THR A 7 -8.20 -4.02 -14.45
N GLY A 8 -8.28 -4.04 -15.78
CA GLY A 8 -7.51 -4.98 -16.60
C GLY A 8 -6.01 -4.78 -16.46
N ALA A 9 -5.54 -3.54 -16.48
CA ALA A 9 -4.13 -3.20 -16.33
C ALA A 9 -3.58 -3.63 -14.96
N ILE A 10 -4.34 -3.48 -13.87
CA ILE A 10 -3.90 -3.94 -12.55
C ILE A 10 -3.70 -5.46 -12.56
N ASP A 11 -4.59 -6.21 -13.22
CA ASP A 11 -4.51 -7.68 -13.27
C ASP A 11 -3.27 -8.21 -14.02
N TYR A 12 -2.61 -7.35 -14.80
CA TYR A 12 -1.35 -7.66 -15.47
C TYR A 12 -0.16 -6.85 -14.93
N ALA A 13 -0.36 -6.06 -13.87
CA ALA A 13 0.62 -5.07 -13.37
C ALA A 13 1.18 -4.17 -14.50
N ALA A 14 0.31 -3.77 -15.43
CA ALA A 14 0.62 -3.05 -16.65
C ALA A 14 0.14 -1.59 -16.59
N VAL A 15 0.59 -0.79 -17.54
CA VAL A 15 0.11 0.58 -17.73
C VAL A 15 -1.23 0.54 -18.50
N PRO A 16 -2.28 1.24 -18.03
CA PRO A 16 -3.53 1.38 -18.77
C PRO A 16 -3.30 2.04 -20.14
N TYR A 17 -4.04 1.61 -21.16
CA TYR A 17 -3.93 2.14 -22.52
C TYR A 17 -4.62 3.49 -22.69
N LEU A 18 -5.71 3.71 -21.96
CA LEU A 18 -6.53 4.90 -22.05
C LEU A 18 -6.14 5.91 -20.97
N PRO A 19 -6.02 7.21 -21.32
CA PRO A 19 -5.82 8.24 -20.32
C PRO A 19 -7.03 8.31 -19.39
N TYR A 20 -6.78 8.38 -18.09
CA TYR A 20 -7.81 8.66 -17.10
C TYR A 20 -7.83 10.17 -16.86
N GLU A 21 -8.75 10.87 -17.52
CA GLU A 21 -8.90 12.31 -17.34
C GLU A 21 -9.80 12.61 -16.15
N ARG A 22 -9.26 13.39 -15.20
CA ARG A 22 -10.01 13.85 -14.03
C ARG A 22 -9.87 15.36 -13.86
N PRO A 23 -10.98 16.08 -13.57
CA PRO A 23 -10.94 17.54 -13.38
C PRO A 23 -10.23 17.99 -12.09
N HIS A 24 -10.01 17.09 -11.13
CA HIS A 24 -9.40 17.39 -9.84
C HIS A 24 -8.28 16.41 -9.52
N THR A 25 -7.21 16.89 -8.89
CA THR A 25 -6.05 16.07 -8.52
C THR A 25 -6.15 15.45 -7.13
N GLN A 26 -6.98 16.04 -6.25
CA GLN A 26 -7.20 15.60 -4.88
C GLN A 26 -8.32 14.57 -4.78
N ILE A 27 -8.22 13.69 -3.77
CA ILE A 27 -9.24 12.71 -3.44
C ILE A 27 -10.49 13.41 -2.90
N THR A 28 -11.61 13.26 -3.60
CA THR A 28 -12.86 13.95 -3.30
C THR A 28 -13.45 13.49 -1.97
N ILE A 29 -13.42 12.19 -1.67
CA ILE A 29 -13.92 11.65 -0.42
C ILE A 29 -13.15 12.16 0.80
N SER A 30 -11.93 12.67 0.63
CA SER A 30 -11.16 13.26 1.74
C SER A 30 -11.77 14.53 2.32
N ARG A 31 -12.74 15.14 1.63
CA ARG A 31 -13.49 16.32 2.10
C ARG A 31 -14.27 16.08 3.39
N ILE A 32 -14.54 14.83 3.74
CA ILE A 32 -15.18 14.51 5.03
C ILE A 32 -14.23 14.68 6.22
N LEU A 33 -12.92 14.69 5.96
CA LEU A 33 -11.91 14.86 6.99
C LEU A 33 -11.73 16.35 7.31
N PRO A 34 -11.60 16.72 8.60
CA PRO A 34 -11.19 18.06 8.99
C PRO A 34 -9.84 18.47 8.36
N SER A 35 -9.71 19.71 7.90
CA SER A 35 -8.47 20.22 7.28
C SER A 35 -7.20 20.07 8.14
N PRO A 36 -7.24 20.21 9.49
CA PRO A 36 -6.08 19.92 10.33
C PRO A 36 -5.62 18.46 10.25
N ILE A 37 -6.56 17.52 10.07
CA ILE A 37 -6.25 16.09 9.91
C ILE A 37 -5.60 15.85 8.55
N ILE A 38 -6.14 16.42 7.48
CA ILE A 38 -5.57 16.32 6.13
C ILE A 38 -4.11 16.80 6.11
N SER A 39 -3.85 18.01 6.61
CA SER A 39 -2.49 18.57 6.68
C SER A 39 -1.53 17.74 7.54
N THR A 40 -2.02 17.20 8.66
CA THR A 40 -1.24 16.27 9.49
C THR A 40 -0.89 15.01 8.72
N ILE A 41 -1.83 14.38 8.03
CA ILE A 41 -1.59 13.19 7.22
C ILE A 41 -0.57 13.48 6.12
N THR A 42 -0.77 14.54 5.33
CA THR A 42 0.10 14.91 4.21
C THR A 42 1.53 15.13 4.68
N SER A 43 1.73 15.90 5.78
CA SER A 43 3.06 16.15 6.34
C SER A 43 3.71 14.90 6.91
N SER A 44 2.93 14.02 7.54
CA SER A 44 3.41 12.75 8.08
C SER A 44 3.92 11.81 6.99
N VAL A 45 3.17 11.70 5.89
CA VAL A 45 3.56 10.88 4.74
C VAL A 45 4.81 11.44 4.07
N SER A 46 4.89 12.75 3.87
CA SER A 46 6.09 13.40 3.30
C SER A 46 7.32 13.20 4.19
N SER A 47 7.19 13.38 5.50
CA SER A 47 8.29 13.19 6.45
C SER A 47 8.69 11.74 6.55
N ALA A 48 7.76 10.80 6.41
CA ALA A 48 8.10 9.39 6.44
C ALA A 48 8.93 9.04 5.20
N PHE A 49 8.48 9.41 4.00
CA PHE A 49 9.15 9.04 2.75
C PHE A 49 10.35 9.90 2.35
N SER A 50 10.60 11.02 3.02
CA SER A 50 11.78 11.85 2.76
C SER A 50 13.10 11.12 3.01
N HIS A 51 13.07 10.05 3.82
CA HIS A 51 14.25 9.25 4.17
C HIS A 51 14.50 8.08 3.20
N HIS A 52 13.50 7.68 2.41
CA HIS A 52 13.55 6.46 1.59
C HIS A 52 14.01 6.69 0.15
N GLY A 53 14.42 7.90 -0.22
CA GLY A 53 14.76 8.25 -1.60
C GLY A 53 13.61 8.03 -2.59
N ILE A 54 12.36 8.07 -2.10
CA ILE A 54 11.17 7.87 -2.93
C ILE A 54 10.88 9.15 -3.71
N HIS A 55 10.60 8.98 -5.00
CA HIS A 55 10.31 10.09 -5.90
C HIS A 55 9.09 10.90 -5.40
N ALA A 56 9.19 12.23 -5.41
CA ALA A 56 8.16 13.14 -4.90
C ALA A 56 6.76 12.85 -5.46
N LYS A 57 6.66 12.49 -6.74
CA LYS A 57 5.38 12.09 -7.34
C LYS A 57 4.76 10.85 -6.68
N LEU A 58 5.55 9.85 -6.33
CA LEU A 58 5.03 8.67 -5.63
C LEU A 58 4.62 9.03 -4.20
N VAL A 59 5.31 9.97 -3.55
CA VAL A 59 4.89 10.51 -2.24
C VAL A 59 3.49 11.16 -2.33
N GLU A 60 3.22 11.98 -3.36
CA GLU A 60 1.88 12.56 -3.59
C GLU A 60 0.82 11.47 -3.78
N ILE A 61 1.13 10.42 -4.54
CA ILE A 61 0.21 9.30 -4.76
C ILE A 61 -0.05 8.57 -3.44
N MET A 62 0.98 8.34 -2.63
CA MET A 62 0.83 7.73 -1.31
C MET A 62 0.02 8.59 -0.33
N GLN A 63 0.11 9.92 -0.41
CA GLN A 63 -0.77 10.81 0.35
C GLN A 63 -2.24 10.58 -0.03
N ASN A 64 -2.53 10.45 -1.33
CA ASN A 64 -3.88 10.12 -1.80
C ASN A 64 -4.35 8.75 -1.29
N VAL A 65 -3.50 7.72 -1.33
CA VAL A 65 -3.80 6.38 -0.77
C VAL A 65 -4.15 6.48 0.71
N VAL A 66 -3.34 7.19 1.50
CA VAL A 66 -3.56 7.33 2.95
C VAL A 66 -4.83 8.14 3.23
N LEU A 67 -5.04 9.27 2.53
CA LEU A 67 -6.24 10.07 2.69
C LEU A 67 -7.50 9.28 2.34
N PHE A 68 -7.47 8.47 1.29
CA PHE A 68 -8.56 7.58 0.91
C PHE A 68 -8.87 6.58 2.04
N ALA A 69 -7.86 5.85 2.52
CA ALA A 69 -8.02 4.88 3.60
C ALA A 69 -8.54 5.52 4.91
N GLN A 70 -7.97 6.67 5.30
CA GLN A 70 -8.38 7.39 6.51
C GLN A 70 -9.78 7.99 6.37
N SER A 71 -10.21 8.36 5.17
CA SER A 71 -11.59 8.80 4.92
C SER A 71 -12.56 7.66 5.18
N ILE A 72 -12.26 6.46 4.64
CA ILE A 72 -13.09 5.27 4.85
C ILE A 72 -13.19 4.94 6.34
N LYS A 73 -12.05 4.92 7.05
CA LYS A 73 -12.00 4.77 8.50
C LYS A 73 -12.86 5.82 9.21
N TYR A 74 -12.75 7.09 8.82
CA TYR A 74 -13.52 8.14 9.46
C TYR A 74 -15.04 7.97 9.22
N ALA A 75 -15.45 7.59 8.01
CA ALA A 75 -16.85 7.33 7.67
C ALA A 75 -17.40 6.03 8.25
N SER A 76 -16.57 5.03 8.58
CA SER A 76 -17.04 3.83 9.28
C SER A 76 -17.42 4.14 10.74
N HIS A 77 -16.79 5.14 11.35
CA HIS A 77 -17.01 5.56 12.74
C HIS A 77 -17.98 6.74 12.89
N SER A 78 -18.24 7.49 11.82
CA SER A 78 -19.18 8.60 11.78
C SER A 78 -20.23 8.27 10.73
N ALA A 79 -21.53 8.33 11.03
CA ALA A 79 -22.61 7.89 10.14
C ALA A 79 -22.74 8.64 8.77
N LEU A 80 -21.69 9.33 8.36
CA LEU A 80 -21.44 9.88 7.03
C LEU A 80 -21.44 8.77 5.98
N ARG A 81 -21.90 9.14 4.78
CA ARG A 81 -21.94 8.24 3.63
C ARG A 81 -21.17 8.91 2.49
N PHE A 82 -20.46 8.09 1.73
CA PHE A 82 -19.86 8.54 0.48
C PHE A 82 -20.89 8.56 -0.63
N ASP A 83 -20.69 9.49 -1.57
CA ASP A 83 -21.26 9.32 -2.89
C ASP A 83 -20.55 8.14 -3.58
N PRO A 84 -21.26 7.09 -4.03
CA PRO A 84 -20.63 5.92 -4.62
C PRO A 84 -19.83 6.24 -5.90
N GLN A 85 -20.25 7.25 -6.67
CA GLN A 85 -19.56 7.63 -7.89
C GLN A 85 -18.25 8.36 -7.57
N GLU A 86 -18.26 9.29 -6.62
CA GLU A 86 -17.03 9.96 -6.15
C GLU A 86 -16.05 8.96 -5.53
N PHE A 87 -16.57 7.98 -4.76
CA PHE A 87 -15.77 6.92 -4.16
C PHE A 87 -15.05 6.07 -5.20
N SER A 88 -15.79 5.54 -6.20
CA SER A 88 -15.20 4.74 -7.27
C SER A 88 -14.25 5.56 -8.14
N ASP A 89 -14.57 6.81 -8.43
CA ASP A 89 -13.70 7.69 -9.21
C ASP A 89 -12.37 7.98 -8.50
N ASP A 90 -12.39 8.24 -7.19
CA ASP A 90 -11.17 8.40 -6.38
C ASP A 90 -10.30 7.15 -6.38
N MET A 91 -10.93 5.99 -6.21
CA MET A 91 -10.30 4.69 -6.20
C MET A 91 -9.59 4.39 -7.52
N TYR A 92 -10.30 4.45 -8.65
CA TYR A 92 -9.72 4.21 -9.97
C TYR A 92 -8.64 5.24 -10.33
N TRP A 93 -8.79 6.48 -9.87
CA TRP A 93 -7.78 7.52 -10.05
C TRP A 93 -6.48 7.18 -9.31
N ILE A 94 -6.55 6.75 -8.04
CA ILE A 94 -5.37 6.32 -7.27
C ILE A 94 -4.69 5.13 -7.97
N GLU A 95 -5.46 4.13 -8.37
CA GLU A 95 -4.94 2.94 -9.07
C GLU A 95 -4.26 3.32 -10.39
N TYR A 96 -4.90 4.19 -11.18
CA TYR A 96 -4.32 4.72 -12.41
C TYR A 96 -2.99 5.44 -12.16
N GLN A 97 -2.92 6.29 -11.13
CA GLN A 97 -1.68 6.98 -10.76
C GLN A 97 -0.57 6.00 -10.34
N LEU A 98 -0.91 4.95 -9.59
CA LEU A 98 0.02 3.90 -9.20
C LEU A 98 0.48 3.03 -10.38
N LEU A 99 -0.36 2.81 -11.39
CA LEU A 99 0.04 2.02 -12.57
C LEU A 99 0.85 2.82 -13.58
N THR A 100 0.61 4.12 -13.69
CA THR A 100 1.30 5.01 -14.64
C THR A 100 2.61 5.59 -14.10
N PHE A 101 2.94 5.30 -12.83
CA PHE A 101 4.23 5.64 -12.23
C PHE A 101 5.27 4.49 -12.40
N PRO A 102 6.55 4.78 -12.68
CA PRO A 102 7.07 6.09 -13.09
C PRO A 102 6.63 6.40 -14.52
N ASN A 103 6.60 7.67 -14.88
CA ASN A 103 6.20 8.05 -16.24
C ASN A 103 7.16 7.38 -17.24
N LEU A 104 6.65 6.53 -18.14
CA LEU A 104 7.48 5.78 -19.11
C LEU A 104 8.37 6.69 -19.99
N ALA A 105 8.03 7.98 -20.08
CA ALA A 105 8.83 8.98 -20.78
C ALA A 105 10.12 9.38 -20.05
N SER A 106 10.18 9.25 -18.72
CA SER A 106 11.43 9.44 -17.98
C SER A 106 12.27 8.17 -18.10
N GLN A 107 13.41 8.24 -18.78
CA GLN A 107 14.39 7.15 -18.88
C GLN A 107 15.07 6.81 -17.54
N GLU A 108 14.59 7.35 -16.43
CA GLU A 108 15.09 7.06 -15.09
C GLU A 108 14.57 5.69 -14.65
N SER A 109 15.50 4.81 -14.27
CA SER A 109 15.15 3.52 -13.66
C SER A 109 14.42 3.77 -12.35
N GLU A 110 13.22 3.18 -12.18
CA GLU A 110 12.51 3.19 -10.90
C GLU A 110 13.40 2.57 -9.82
N PRO A 111 13.69 3.27 -8.69
CA PRO A 111 14.38 2.65 -7.57
C PRO A 111 13.57 1.46 -7.01
N SER A 112 14.25 0.39 -6.58
CA SER A 112 13.61 -0.84 -6.07
C SER A 112 12.57 -0.55 -4.97
N ILE A 113 12.89 0.38 -4.06
CA ILE A 113 11.99 0.79 -2.97
C ILE A 113 10.74 1.53 -3.48
N SER A 114 10.86 2.33 -4.54
CA SER A 114 9.72 3.00 -5.17
C SER A 114 8.80 1.96 -5.82
N LYS A 115 9.38 1.00 -6.56
CA LYS A 115 8.62 -0.11 -7.15
C LYS A 115 7.92 -0.95 -6.07
N ALA A 116 8.62 -1.31 -5.00
CA ALA A 116 8.05 -2.05 -3.88
C ALA A 116 6.89 -1.27 -3.22
N THR A 117 7.09 0.02 -2.97
CA THR A 117 6.06 0.93 -2.41
C THR A 117 4.81 0.95 -3.29
N ARG A 118 4.98 1.09 -4.59
CA ARG A 118 3.89 1.12 -5.57
C ARG A 118 3.12 -0.19 -5.64
N MET A 119 3.81 -1.34 -5.70
CA MET A 119 3.17 -2.65 -5.69
C MET A 119 2.44 -2.91 -4.37
N GLY A 120 3.03 -2.56 -3.23
CA GLY A 120 2.41 -2.67 -1.91
C GLY A 120 1.16 -1.80 -1.79
N ALA A 121 1.19 -0.58 -2.32
CA ALA A 121 0.03 0.31 -2.35
C ALA A 121 -1.11 -0.22 -3.23
N LEU A 122 -0.81 -0.78 -4.41
CA LEU A 122 -1.82 -1.43 -5.26
C LEU A 122 -2.48 -2.63 -4.55
N LEU A 123 -1.67 -3.46 -3.90
CA LEU A 123 -2.16 -4.60 -3.11
C LEU A 123 -3.06 -4.14 -1.94
N PHE A 124 -2.66 -3.07 -1.26
CA PHE A 124 -3.43 -2.47 -0.18
C PHE A 124 -4.76 -1.89 -0.68
N MET A 125 -4.76 -1.11 -1.78
CA MET A 125 -5.97 -0.56 -2.39
C MET A 125 -6.96 -1.66 -2.77
N LYS A 126 -6.48 -2.75 -3.40
CA LYS A 126 -7.34 -3.91 -3.69
C LYS A 126 -7.91 -4.58 -2.46
N SER A 127 -7.20 -4.54 -1.33
CA SER A 127 -7.65 -5.16 -0.08
C SER A 127 -8.82 -4.41 0.55
N ILE A 128 -8.87 -3.08 0.42
CA ILE A 128 -9.94 -2.22 0.97
C ILE A 128 -11.32 -2.65 0.47
N LEU A 129 -11.43 -3.07 -0.79
CA LEU A 129 -12.71 -3.30 -1.44
C LEU A 129 -13.15 -4.77 -1.42
N GLN A 130 -12.30 -5.65 -0.87
CA GLN A 130 -12.49 -7.10 -0.94
C GLN A 130 -12.82 -7.60 -2.36
N GLU A 131 -12.31 -6.94 -3.41
CA GLU A 131 -12.59 -7.29 -4.83
C GLU A 131 -12.00 -8.65 -5.26
N PHE A 132 -11.43 -9.40 -4.31
CA PHE A 132 -10.93 -10.75 -4.50
C PHE A 132 -11.97 -11.86 -4.23
N PRO A 133 -13.04 -11.97 -5.03
CA PRO A 133 -13.53 -13.29 -5.39
C PRO A 133 -13.41 -13.61 -6.89
N HIS A 134 -13.02 -12.67 -7.76
CA HIS A 134 -13.22 -12.84 -9.21
C HIS A 134 -11.96 -12.83 -10.10
N SER A 135 -10.79 -12.41 -9.61
CA SER A 135 -9.53 -12.52 -10.36
C SER A 135 -8.39 -13.02 -9.45
N THR A 136 -7.99 -14.28 -9.62
CA THR A 136 -6.86 -14.88 -8.90
C THR A 136 -5.50 -14.47 -9.47
N THR A 137 -5.45 -14.03 -10.73
CA THR A 137 -4.20 -13.81 -11.48
C THR A 137 -3.54 -12.48 -11.14
N GLY A 138 -4.31 -11.40 -11.03
CA GLY A 138 -3.81 -10.07 -10.69
C GLY A 138 -2.98 -9.97 -9.41
N PRO A 139 -3.47 -10.47 -8.25
CA PRO A 139 -2.70 -10.39 -7.02
C PRO A 139 -1.42 -11.22 -7.07
N GLU A 140 -1.38 -12.35 -7.80
CA GLU A 140 -0.15 -13.15 -7.92
C GLU A 140 0.96 -12.43 -8.67
N ILE A 141 0.63 -11.68 -9.73
CA ILE A 141 1.61 -10.87 -10.47
C ILE A 141 2.13 -9.73 -9.58
N LEU A 142 1.23 -8.98 -8.94
CA LEU A 142 1.63 -7.89 -8.04
C LEU A 142 2.49 -8.38 -6.87
N LEU A 143 2.17 -9.54 -6.29
CA LEU A 143 2.96 -10.16 -5.23
C LEU A 143 4.35 -10.59 -5.70
N ARG A 144 4.46 -11.11 -6.93
CA ARG A 144 5.75 -11.45 -7.54
C ARG A 144 6.59 -10.18 -7.75
N GLU A 145 6.01 -9.14 -8.35
CA GLU A 145 6.70 -7.87 -8.59
C GLU A 145 7.13 -7.21 -7.27
N LEU A 146 6.29 -7.26 -6.22
CA LEU A 146 6.63 -6.79 -4.89
C LEU A 146 7.80 -7.57 -4.29
N ARG A 147 7.76 -8.90 -4.36
CA ARG A 147 8.83 -9.77 -3.85
C ARG A 147 10.15 -9.47 -4.56
N ASP A 148 10.13 -9.40 -5.88
CA ASP A 148 11.33 -9.20 -6.68
C ASP A 148 11.91 -7.79 -6.44
N ALA A 149 11.05 -6.76 -6.31
CA ALA A 149 11.47 -5.41 -5.94
C ALA A 149 12.09 -5.36 -4.54
N LEU A 150 11.45 -5.96 -3.53
CA LEU A 150 11.99 -6.03 -2.17
C LEU A 150 13.32 -6.79 -2.12
N SER A 151 13.48 -7.85 -2.94
CA SER A 151 14.74 -8.61 -3.03
C SER A 151 15.91 -7.76 -3.53
N ALA A 152 15.62 -6.70 -4.28
CA ALA A 152 16.59 -5.76 -4.82
C ALA A 152 16.75 -4.48 -3.97
N VAL A 153 16.13 -4.39 -2.80
CA VAL A 153 16.36 -3.30 -1.84
C VAL A 153 17.51 -3.70 -0.92
N GLU A 154 18.54 -2.85 -0.86
CA GLU A 154 19.63 -2.98 0.11
C GLU A 154 19.08 -2.72 1.52
N GLU A 155 19.41 -3.59 2.47
CA GLU A 155 18.97 -3.46 3.85
C GLU A 155 19.88 -2.46 4.58
N ASP A 156 19.49 -1.18 4.55
CA ASP A 156 20.13 -0.13 5.34
C ASP A 156 19.77 -0.24 6.83
N GLU A 157 20.70 0.18 7.70
CA GLU A 157 20.52 0.21 9.16
C GLU A 157 19.51 1.27 9.65
N ASP A 158 18.92 2.08 8.75
CA ASP A 158 17.91 3.08 9.14
C ASP A 158 16.60 2.41 9.57
N ASP A 159 16.24 2.62 10.84
CA ASP A 159 15.01 2.12 11.45
C ASP A 159 13.74 2.56 10.66
N HIS A 160 13.74 3.72 9.99
CA HIS A 160 12.60 4.18 9.19
C HIS A 160 12.44 3.36 7.89
N ASN A 161 13.55 3.02 7.24
CA ASN A 161 13.54 2.14 6.06
C ASN A 161 13.06 0.75 6.46
N ARG A 162 13.54 0.24 7.59
CA ARG A 162 13.15 -1.06 8.13
C ARG A 162 11.64 -1.15 8.41
N GLN A 163 11.05 -0.13 9.03
CA GLN A 163 9.60 -0.13 9.28
C GLN A 163 8.79 -0.17 7.99
N TRP A 164 9.15 0.62 6.99
CA TRP A 164 8.42 0.59 5.73
C TRP A 164 8.57 -0.76 5.00
N LEU A 165 9.77 -1.34 5.01
CA LEU A 165 10.02 -2.68 4.44
C LEU A 165 9.23 -3.77 5.17
N LEU A 166 9.12 -3.70 6.48
CA LEU A 166 8.30 -4.63 7.25
C LEU A 166 6.82 -4.48 6.88
N TRP A 167 6.31 -3.25 6.66
CA TRP A 167 4.92 -3.04 6.24
C TRP A 167 4.66 -3.66 4.87
N LEU A 168 5.58 -3.44 3.92
CA LEU A 168 5.54 -4.03 2.59
C LEU A 168 5.60 -5.57 2.62
N CYS A 169 6.42 -6.15 3.49
CA CYS A 169 6.46 -7.60 3.67
C CYS A 169 5.17 -8.12 4.31
N ALA A 170 4.57 -7.37 5.25
CA ALA A 170 3.33 -7.77 5.92
C ALA A 170 2.14 -7.80 4.96
N ILE A 171 1.92 -6.75 4.16
CA ILE A 171 0.86 -6.75 3.14
C ILE A 171 1.06 -7.87 2.12
N GLY A 172 2.31 -8.13 1.70
CA GLY A 172 2.65 -9.25 0.83
C GLY A 172 2.33 -10.60 1.47
N ALA A 173 2.71 -10.82 2.73
CA ALA A 173 2.44 -12.07 3.45
C ALA A 173 0.94 -12.33 3.62
N LEU A 174 0.15 -11.30 3.98
CA LEU A 174 -1.29 -11.41 4.21
C LEU A 174 -2.06 -11.83 2.96
N LEU A 175 -1.63 -11.37 1.78
CA LEU A 175 -2.31 -11.64 0.52
C LEU A 175 -1.73 -12.83 -0.26
N ALA A 176 -0.48 -13.21 0.03
CA ALA A 176 0.17 -14.32 -0.63
C ALA A 176 -0.36 -15.70 -0.17
N LYS A 177 -0.22 -16.67 -1.06
CA LYS A 177 -0.53 -18.09 -0.81
C LYS A 177 0.73 -18.94 -0.98
N ARG A 178 0.81 -20.04 -0.22
CA ARG A 178 1.84 -21.09 -0.35
C ARG A 178 3.28 -20.52 -0.32
N MET A 179 4.13 -20.92 -1.26
CA MET A 179 5.56 -20.60 -1.33
C MET A 179 5.85 -19.08 -1.33
N THR A 180 4.99 -18.27 -1.96
CA THR A 180 5.17 -16.81 -1.95
C THR A 180 4.99 -16.23 -0.55
N ARG A 181 4.04 -16.78 0.23
CA ARG A 181 3.83 -16.39 1.62
C ARG A 181 5.04 -16.77 2.48
N GLU A 182 5.56 -17.99 2.33
CA GLU A 182 6.73 -18.45 3.08
C GLU A 182 7.93 -17.52 2.93
N TRP A 183 8.16 -17.00 1.72
CA TRP A 183 9.20 -16.00 1.49
C TRP A 183 8.97 -14.71 2.28
N PHE A 184 7.76 -14.15 2.25
CA PHE A 184 7.45 -12.91 2.99
C PHE A 184 7.54 -13.10 4.50
N VAL A 185 6.99 -14.22 5.03
CA VAL A 185 7.05 -14.56 6.45
C VAL A 185 8.49 -14.79 6.90
N GLY A 186 9.29 -15.48 6.09
CA GLY A 186 10.72 -15.66 6.34
C GLY A 186 11.46 -14.33 6.38
N ARG A 187 11.14 -13.41 5.46
CA ARG A 187 11.75 -12.07 5.45
C ARG A 187 11.35 -11.24 6.68
N LEU A 188 10.10 -11.30 7.11
CA LEU A 188 9.64 -10.67 8.36
C LEU A 188 10.37 -11.24 9.58
N ALA A 189 10.62 -12.55 9.61
CA ALA A 189 11.36 -13.21 10.68
C ALA A 189 12.82 -12.75 10.74
N LEU A 190 13.50 -12.65 9.58
CA LEU A 190 14.88 -12.16 9.49
C LEU A 190 14.99 -10.68 9.88
N ALA A 191 14.06 -9.85 9.43
CA ALA A 191 14.01 -8.43 9.74
C ALA A 191 13.56 -8.13 11.18
N GLY A 192 13.48 -9.12 12.07
CA GLY A 192 13.23 -8.93 13.50
C GLY A 192 11.78 -8.61 13.86
N GLY A 193 10.80 -9.12 13.10
CA GLY A 193 9.37 -8.83 13.25
C GLY A 193 8.77 -9.03 14.66
N LEU A 194 9.45 -9.75 15.56
CA LEU A 194 9.08 -9.88 16.97
C LEU A 194 9.11 -8.56 17.76
N ARG A 195 10.05 -7.64 17.46
CA ARG A 195 10.02 -6.29 18.06
C ARG A 195 8.79 -5.50 17.61
N ALA A 196 8.10 -5.94 16.55
CA ALA A 196 6.99 -5.22 15.95
C ALA A 196 5.66 -5.29 16.69
N ARG A 197 5.48 -6.35 17.50
CA ARG A 197 4.20 -6.65 18.18
C ARG A 197 4.06 -5.98 19.55
N GLU A 198 5.17 -5.67 20.22
CA GLU A 198 5.15 -4.93 21.47
C GLU A 198 4.98 -3.45 21.12
N GLY A 199 3.74 -2.96 21.28
CA GLY A 199 3.23 -1.68 20.77
C GLY A 199 3.91 -0.38 21.21
N GLU A 200 5.21 -0.39 21.53
CA GLU A 200 5.96 0.80 21.93
C GLU A 200 6.81 1.43 20.82
N VAL A 201 7.21 0.74 19.73
CA VAL A 201 8.19 1.35 18.80
C VAL A 201 8.00 1.12 17.29
N VAL A 202 7.27 0.09 16.83
CA VAL A 202 7.47 -0.37 15.43
C VAL A 202 6.36 0.01 14.44
N GLY A 203 5.20 0.46 14.91
CA GLY A 203 4.23 1.10 14.05
C GLY A 203 4.60 2.56 13.86
N GLY A 204 5.59 2.84 13.00
CA GLY A 204 5.83 4.20 12.52
C GLY A 204 4.54 4.87 12.07
N GLN A 205 4.54 6.19 11.96
CA GLN A 205 3.31 6.94 11.69
C GLN A 205 2.54 6.43 10.46
N LEU A 206 3.25 5.96 9.42
CA LEU A 206 2.66 5.32 8.24
C LEU A 206 1.90 4.02 8.53
N TRP A 207 2.38 3.20 9.47
CA TRP A 207 1.73 1.93 9.80
C TRP A 207 0.36 2.14 10.44
N ARG A 208 0.23 3.18 11.25
CA ARG A 208 -1.05 3.59 11.87
C ARG A 208 -2.01 4.20 10.83
N LEU A 209 -1.44 4.87 9.84
CA LEU A 209 -2.18 5.49 8.75
C LEU A 209 -2.64 4.48 7.68
N LEU A 210 -1.91 3.37 7.53
CA LEU A 210 -2.19 2.27 6.60
C LEU A 210 -2.46 0.98 7.39
N ASP A 211 -3.48 1.05 8.24
CA ASP A 211 -3.81 0.00 9.21
C ASP A 211 -4.28 -1.29 8.51
N LEU A 212 -3.38 -2.27 8.43
CA LEU A 212 -3.66 -3.59 7.85
C LEU A 212 -4.71 -4.35 8.67
N GLY A 213 -4.82 -4.11 9.97
CA GLY A 213 -5.80 -4.78 10.83
C GLY A 213 -7.23 -4.33 10.52
N GLU A 214 -7.40 -3.05 10.22
CA GLU A 214 -8.71 -2.50 9.84
C GLU A 214 -9.12 -2.94 8.42
N VAL A 215 -8.16 -3.04 7.50
CA VAL A 215 -8.45 -3.38 6.09
C VAL A 215 -8.60 -4.89 5.86
N ILE A 216 -7.67 -5.70 6.39
CA ILE A 216 -7.61 -7.15 6.12
C ILE A 216 -8.24 -7.96 7.28
N GLY A 217 -8.28 -7.37 8.47
CA GLY A 217 -8.81 -7.99 9.68
C GLY A 217 -7.71 -8.24 10.70
N GLU A 218 -7.93 -7.76 11.93
CA GLU A 218 -6.98 -7.89 13.05
C GLU A 218 -6.56 -9.34 13.30
N ARG A 219 -7.49 -10.28 13.13
CA ARG A 219 -7.22 -11.72 13.29
C ARG A 219 -6.15 -12.21 12.33
N GLU A 220 -6.22 -11.84 11.05
CA GLU A 220 -5.26 -12.29 10.04
C GLU A 220 -3.87 -11.71 10.29
N VAL A 221 -3.82 -10.44 10.72
CA VAL A 221 -2.57 -9.80 11.15
C VAL A 221 -1.97 -10.51 12.36
N LEU A 222 -2.78 -10.87 13.36
CA LEU A 222 -2.31 -11.63 14.53
C LEU A 222 -1.77 -13.01 14.15
N LEU A 223 -2.47 -13.73 13.27
CA LEU A 223 -2.04 -15.04 12.78
C LEU A 223 -0.72 -14.95 12.02
N LEU A 224 -0.51 -13.91 11.22
CA LEU A 224 0.77 -13.66 10.55
C LEU A 224 1.90 -13.50 11.57
N TRP A 225 1.72 -12.69 12.62
CA TRP A 225 2.77 -12.48 13.62
C TRP A 225 3.05 -13.72 14.48
N ASP A 226 2.03 -14.54 14.73
CA ASP A 226 2.22 -15.86 15.37
C ASP A 226 3.00 -16.83 14.48
N GLU A 227 2.86 -16.74 13.15
CA GLU A 227 3.66 -17.49 12.18
C GLU A 227 5.12 -17.03 12.17
N VAL A 228 5.36 -15.72 12.07
CA VAL A 228 6.70 -15.11 12.13
C VAL A 228 7.43 -15.51 13.41
N ARG A 229 6.75 -15.44 14.56
CA ARG A 229 7.32 -15.84 15.85
C ARG A 229 7.76 -17.30 15.87
N ARG A 230 6.98 -18.20 15.27
CA ARG A 230 7.32 -19.64 15.23
C ARG A 230 8.60 -19.90 14.44
N LEU A 231 8.85 -19.16 13.35
CA LEU A 231 10.09 -19.29 12.58
C LEU A 231 11.32 -18.73 13.30
N GLN A 232 11.16 -17.71 14.14
CA GLN A 232 12.28 -17.13 14.90
C GLN A 232 12.73 -17.97 16.11
N LEU A 233 11.90 -18.94 16.52
CA LEU A 233 12.19 -19.85 17.64
C LEU A 233 12.78 -21.20 17.18
N GLN A 234 12.93 -21.41 15.88
CA GLN A 234 13.56 -22.58 15.26
C GLN A 234 15.02 -22.29 14.95
#